data_AF-A0A7K2CQ56-F1
#
_entry.id   AF-A0A7K2CQ56-F1
#
_cell.length_a   1.000
_cell.length_b   1.000
_cell.length_c   1.000
_cell.angle_alpha   90.00
_cell.angle_beta   90.00
_cell.angle_gamma   90.00
#
_symmetry.space_group_name_H-M   'P 1'
#
loop_
_entity.id
_entity.type
_entity.pdbx_description
1 polymer ?
#
loop_
_entity_poly.entity_id
_entity_poly.type
_entity_poly.pdbx_seq_one_letter_code
_entity_poly.pdbx_strand_id
1 'polypeptide(L)'
;MGENTDWRIELNRAGAGLQELLAEGMPADNLDDWVQRLEDQLGQLSRALTGFCSDCDLGLFDDCIELAPRLVPQVNKIRNEQVQLQASVQHQIDRLHTQEPDSSLERSMADIVHRVDQLNHHAVDVVYSAYDTDLGGPG
;
A
#
# COMPACT_ATOMS: atom_id res chain seq x y z
N MET A 1 15.44 -20.58 -0.16
CA MET A 1 14.80 -20.14 1.09
C MET A 1 14.39 -18.70 0.87
N GLY A 2 13.19 -18.50 0.35
CA GLY A 2 12.68 -17.15 0.16
C GLY A 2 12.32 -16.61 1.53
N GLU A 3 12.90 -15.47 1.92
CA GLU A 3 12.34 -14.67 2.99
C GLU A 3 10.88 -14.41 2.59
N ASN A 4 9.96 -15.04 3.30
CA ASN A 4 8.54 -14.76 3.17
C ASN A 4 8.34 -13.42 3.87
N THR A 5 8.73 -12.36 3.16
CA THR A 5 8.69 -11.00 3.68
C THR A 5 7.23 -10.63 3.80
N ASP A 6 6.72 -10.59 5.03
CA ASP A 6 5.32 -10.28 5.30
C ASP A 6 4.99 -8.90 4.69
N TRP A 7 4.26 -8.90 3.58
CA TRP A 7 3.88 -7.70 2.84
C TRP A 7 3.19 -6.68 3.74
N ARG A 8 2.55 -7.12 4.83
CA ARG A 8 1.93 -6.23 5.82
C ARG A 8 2.97 -5.39 6.54
N ILE A 9 4.10 -6.00 6.91
CA ILE A 9 5.20 -5.31 7.60
C ILE A 9 5.82 -4.29 6.66
N GLU A 10 6.07 -4.67 5.41
CA GLU A 10 6.69 -3.77 4.43
C GLU A 10 5.76 -2.62 4.01
N LEU A 11 4.47 -2.87 3.77
CA LEU A 11 3.50 -1.80 3.48
C LEU A 11 3.35 -0.84 4.65
N ASN A 12 3.24 -1.35 5.89
CA ASN A 12 3.16 -0.50 7.08
C ASN A 12 4.43 0.32 7.28
N ARG A 13 5.60 -0.28 7.11
CA ARG A 13 6.88 0.42 7.23
C ARG A 13 6.99 1.54 6.18
N ALA A 14 6.67 1.23 4.92
CA ALA A 14 6.75 2.21 3.85
C ALA A 14 5.71 3.35 4.02
N GLY A 15 4.49 3.02 4.43
CA GLY A 15 3.46 4.02 4.75
C GLY A 15 3.86 4.92 5.92
N ALA A 16 4.43 4.34 6.99
CA ALA A 16 4.90 5.09 8.14
C ALA A 16 6.08 6.02 7.81
N GLY A 17 7.05 5.54 7.02
CA GLY A 17 8.20 6.37 6.60
C GLY A 17 7.77 7.58 5.76
N LEU A 18 6.79 7.39 4.86
CA LEU A 18 6.19 8.51 4.11
C LEU A 18 5.43 9.46 5.06
N GLN A 19 4.65 8.93 6.00
CA GLN A 19 3.91 9.74 6.97
C GLN A 19 4.83 10.58 7.87
N GLU A 20 5.94 10.00 8.34
CA GLU A 20 6.94 10.70 9.16
C GLU A 20 7.55 11.87 8.39
N LEU A 21 7.94 11.66 7.13
CA LEU A 21 8.47 12.72 6.28
C LEU A 21 7.44 13.84 6.04
N LEU A 22 6.16 13.50 5.84
CA LEU A 22 5.10 14.50 5.68
C LEU A 22 4.82 15.27 6.98
N ALA A 23 4.99 14.64 8.14
CA ALA A 23 4.82 15.28 9.44
C ALA A 23 5.92 16.31 9.74
N GLU A 24 7.11 16.17 9.15
CA GLU A 24 8.15 17.19 9.19
C GLU A 24 7.73 18.48 8.45
N GLY A 25 6.86 18.35 7.43
CA GLY A 25 6.42 19.42 6.54
C GLY A 25 7.48 19.81 5.51
N MET A 26 7.04 20.38 4.38
CA MET A 26 7.97 20.88 3.36
C MET A 26 8.78 22.09 3.90
N PRO A 27 10.11 21.98 3.97
CA PRO A 27 10.94 23.05 4.52
C PRO A 27 11.13 24.17 3.49
N ALA A 28 11.26 25.41 3.98
CA ALA A 28 11.56 26.57 3.13
C ALA A 28 13.02 26.57 2.65
N ASP A 29 13.92 25.98 3.44
CA ASP A 29 15.34 25.81 3.15
C ASP A 29 15.64 24.32 2.90
N ASN A 30 16.63 23.98 2.06
CA ASN A 30 17.00 22.59 1.72
C ASN A 30 15.87 21.76 1.07
N LEU A 31 15.05 22.37 0.21
CA LEU A 31 13.98 21.70 -0.51
C LEU A 31 14.46 20.47 -1.29
N ASP A 32 15.63 20.54 -1.92
CA ASP A 32 16.18 19.44 -2.73
C ASP A 32 16.43 18.16 -1.92
N ASP A 33 16.92 18.28 -0.68
CA ASP A 33 17.12 17.14 0.22
C ASP A 33 15.78 16.52 0.63
N TRP A 34 14.79 17.36 0.94
CA TRP A 34 13.45 16.90 1.27
C TRP A 34 12.78 16.18 0.08
N VAL A 35 12.95 16.68 -1.14
CA VAL A 35 12.46 16.04 -2.37
C VAL A 35 13.13 14.69 -2.59
N GLN A 36 14.45 14.60 -2.41
CA GLN A 36 15.17 13.33 -2.55
C GLN A 36 14.67 12.30 -1.54
N ARG A 37 14.46 12.71 -0.28
CA ARG A 37 13.89 11.84 0.77
C ARG A 37 12.47 11.41 0.41
N LEU A 38 11.65 12.30 -0.16
CA LEU A 38 10.29 11.98 -0.59
C LEU A 38 10.28 10.96 -1.73
N GLU A 39 11.16 11.12 -2.72
CA GLU A 39 11.34 10.17 -3.80
C GLU A 39 11.75 8.80 -3.26
N ASP A 40 12.69 8.75 -2.31
CA ASP A 40 13.12 7.50 -1.68
C ASP A 40 11.95 6.80 -0.94
N GLN A 41 11.12 7.55 -0.21
CA GLN A 41 9.94 6.98 0.48
C GLN A 41 8.90 6.46 -0.51
N LEU A 42 8.62 7.20 -1.59
CA LEU A 42 7.72 6.73 -2.65
C LEU A 42 8.27 5.51 -3.39
N GLY A 43 9.58 5.46 -3.61
CA GLY A 43 10.25 4.29 -4.18
C GLY A 43 10.13 3.06 -3.29
N GLN A 44 10.28 3.21 -1.97
CA GLN A 44 10.05 2.13 -1.00
C GLN A 44 8.60 1.67 -1.01
N LEU A 45 7.65 2.61 -1.01
CA LEU A 45 6.22 2.29 -1.07
C LEU A 45 5.84 1.56 -2.36
N SER A 46 6.35 2.02 -3.51
CA SER A 46 6.13 1.37 -4.80
C SER A 46 6.64 -0.08 -4.81
N ARG A 47 7.83 -0.33 -4.25
CA ARG A 47 8.37 -1.70 -4.10
C ARG A 47 7.52 -2.56 -3.17
N ALA A 48 7.09 -2.02 -2.03
CA ALA A 48 6.23 -2.72 -1.08
C ALA A 48 4.87 -3.08 -1.70
N LEU A 49 4.24 -2.14 -2.44
CA LEU A 49 3.01 -2.40 -3.19
C LEU A 49 3.19 -3.44 -4.29
N THR A 50 4.33 -3.43 -4.97
CA THR A 50 4.67 -4.45 -5.99
C THR A 50 4.81 -5.84 -5.36
N GLY A 51 5.46 -5.92 -4.19
CA GLY A 51 5.57 -7.16 -3.41
C GLY A 51 4.20 -7.68 -2.97
N PHE A 52 3.38 -6.80 -2.39
CA PHE A 52 2.01 -7.15 -1.99
C PHE A 52 1.17 -7.68 -3.17
N CYS A 53 1.19 -6.99 -4.31
CA CYS A 53 0.47 -7.44 -5.50
C CYS A 53 0.99 -8.81 -5.99
N SER A 54 2.30 -9.03 -5.94
CA SER A 54 2.89 -10.32 -6.29
C SER A 54 2.37 -11.44 -5.37
N ASP A 55 2.32 -11.22 -4.05
CA ASP A 55 1.77 -12.21 -3.11
C ASP A 55 0.27 -12.48 -3.34
N CYS A 56 -0.48 -11.46 -3.76
CA CYS A 56 -1.88 -11.60 -4.14
C CYS A 56 -2.05 -12.43 -5.42
N ASP A 57 -1.18 -12.19 -6.41
CA ASP A 57 -1.15 -12.90 -7.69
C ASP A 57 -0.63 -14.34 -7.53
N LEU A 58 0.16 -14.61 -6.47
CA LEU A 58 0.61 -15.96 -6.09
C LEU A 58 -0.49 -16.81 -5.45
N GLY A 59 -1.72 -16.30 -5.39
CA GLY A 59 -2.90 -17.08 -5.04
C GLY A 59 -3.42 -16.85 -3.63
N LEU A 60 -2.81 -15.98 -2.80
CA LEU A 60 -3.27 -15.74 -1.42
C LEU A 60 -4.78 -15.43 -1.34
N PHE A 61 -5.26 -14.55 -2.22
CA PHE A 61 -6.67 -14.20 -2.26
C PHE A 61 -7.54 -15.22 -2.98
N ASP A 62 -6.97 -15.99 -3.90
CA ASP A 62 -7.70 -17.08 -4.55
C ASP A 62 -7.94 -18.21 -3.53
N ASP A 63 -6.95 -18.55 -2.69
CA ASP A 63 -7.10 -19.46 -1.55
C ASP A 63 -8.17 -18.96 -0.57
N CYS A 64 -8.19 -17.65 -0.26
CA CYS A 64 -9.21 -17.04 0.59
C CYS A 64 -10.62 -17.16 -0.03
N ILE A 65 -10.74 -17.02 -1.35
CA ILE A 65 -12.01 -17.20 -2.07
C ILE A 65 -12.43 -18.67 -2.08
N GLU A 66 -11.50 -19.60 -2.24
CA GLU A 66 -11.78 -21.05 -2.18
C GLU A 66 -12.31 -21.45 -0.80
N LEU A 67 -11.72 -20.93 0.28
CA LEU A 67 -12.17 -21.15 1.66
C LEU A 67 -13.48 -20.45 1.98
N ALA A 68 -13.67 -19.22 1.49
CA ALA A 68 -14.85 -18.41 1.77
C ALA A 68 -15.33 -17.63 0.52
N PRO A 69 -16.11 -18.25 -0.38
CA PRO A 69 -16.55 -17.63 -1.63
C PRO A 69 -17.35 -16.33 -1.47
N ARG A 70 -17.94 -16.12 -0.28
CA ARG A 70 -18.63 -14.87 0.08
C ARG A 70 -17.70 -13.64 0.10
N LEU A 71 -16.38 -13.83 0.12
CA LEU A 71 -15.37 -12.77 0.15
C LEU A 71 -14.98 -12.24 -1.24
N VAL A 72 -15.51 -12.83 -2.32
CA VAL A 72 -15.23 -12.38 -3.71
C VAL A 72 -15.43 -10.87 -3.91
N PRO A 73 -16.51 -10.22 -3.41
CA PRO A 73 -16.67 -8.78 -3.56
C PRO A 73 -15.55 -7.98 -2.88
N GLN A 74 -15.10 -8.40 -1.70
CA GLN A 74 -14.04 -7.76 -0.92
C GLN A 74 -12.68 -7.93 -1.60
N VAL A 75 -12.37 -9.13 -2.10
CA VAL A 75 -11.13 -9.38 -2.88
C VAL A 75 -11.11 -8.53 -4.15
N ASN A 76 -12.22 -8.45 -4.89
CA ASN A 76 -12.29 -7.63 -6.09
C ASN A 76 -12.13 -6.13 -5.78
N LYS A 77 -12.65 -5.68 -4.63
CA LYS A 77 -12.44 -4.31 -4.15
C LYS A 77 -10.95 -4.04 -3.88
N ILE A 78 -10.27 -4.95 -3.17
CA ILE A 78 -8.83 -4.84 -2.88
C ILE A 78 -8.01 -4.80 -4.18
N ARG A 79 -8.31 -5.68 -5.15
CA ARG A 79 -7.63 -5.70 -6.46
C ARG A 79 -7.78 -4.36 -7.19
N ASN A 80 -8.96 -3.76 -7.16
CA ASN A 80 -9.17 -2.42 -7.75
C ASN A 80 -8.41 -1.33 -7.00
N GLU A 81 -8.39 -1.37 -5.66
CA GLU A 81 -7.65 -0.43 -4.83
C GLU A 81 -6.14 -0.51 -5.09
N GLN A 82 -5.59 -1.71 -5.25
CA GLN A 82 -4.19 -1.96 -5.61
C GLN A 82 -3.80 -1.22 -6.91
N VAL A 83 -4.56 -1.46 -7.99
CA VAL A 83 -4.28 -0.85 -9.31
C VAL A 83 -4.34 0.68 -9.22
N GLN A 84 -5.36 1.21 -8.56
CA GLN A 84 -5.52 2.65 -8.41
C GLN A 84 -4.39 3.26 -7.56
N LEU A 85 -3.94 2.57 -6.52
CA LEU A 85 -2.90 3.05 -5.62
C LEU A 85 -1.53 3.00 -6.27
N GLN A 86 -1.19 1.91 -6.97
CA GLN A 86 0.04 1.83 -7.77
C GLN A 86 0.11 2.95 -8.81
N ALA A 87 -0.99 3.18 -9.55
CA ALA A 87 -1.05 4.27 -10.52
C ALA A 87 -0.87 5.64 -9.86
N SER A 88 -1.43 5.84 -8.66
CA SER A 88 -1.32 7.09 -7.91
C SER A 88 0.12 7.32 -7.43
N VAL A 89 0.79 6.29 -6.89
CA VAL A 89 2.19 6.37 -6.45
C VAL A 89 3.10 6.68 -7.65
N GLN A 90 2.93 5.94 -8.76
CA GLN A 90 3.74 6.18 -9.97
C GLN A 90 3.54 7.59 -10.52
N HIS A 91 2.29 8.06 -10.59
CA HIS A 91 1.99 9.42 -11.06
C HIS A 91 2.71 10.49 -10.24
N GLN A 92 2.82 10.30 -8.92
CA GLN A 92 3.47 11.29 -8.06
C GLN A 92 5.00 11.22 -8.15
N ILE A 93 5.57 10.03 -8.37
CA ILE A 93 7.00 9.90 -8.71
C ILE A 93 7.31 10.67 -10.00
N ASP A 94 6.51 10.46 -11.06
CA ASP A 94 6.69 11.16 -12.34
C ASP A 94 6.52 12.68 -12.19
N ARG A 95 5.60 13.10 -11.31
CA ARG A 95 5.34 14.52 -11.01
C ARG A 95 6.52 15.18 -10.29
N LEU A 96 7.17 14.49 -9.36
CA LEU A 96 8.38 14.97 -8.69
C LEU A 96 9.53 15.24 -9.66
N HIS A 97 9.61 14.49 -10.76
CA HIS A 97 10.65 14.68 -11.78
C HIS A 97 10.34 15.80 -12.77
N THR A 98 9.10 16.29 -12.83
CA THR A 98 8.64 17.20 -13.88
C THR A 98 8.13 18.55 -13.38
N GLN A 99 7.86 18.68 -12.07
CA GLN A 99 7.25 19.87 -11.47
C GLN A 99 7.91 20.19 -10.13
N GLU A 100 7.94 21.49 -9.79
CA GLU A 100 8.34 21.92 -8.46
C GLU A 100 7.32 21.43 -7.40
N PRO A 101 7.78 20.97 -6.22
CA PRO A 101 6.91 20.58 -5.11
C PRO A 101 5.99 21.72 -4.67
N ASP A 102 4.73 21.40 -4.37
CA ASP A 102 3.75 22.35 -3.86
C ASP A 102 2.85 21.73 -2.78
N SER A 103 1.97 22.54 -2.19
CA SER A 103 1.00 22.07 -1.19
C SER A 103 -0.04 21.07 -1.72
N SER A 104 -0.15 20.89 -3.05
CA SER A 104 -1.03 19.87 -3.62
C SER A 104 -0.34 18.51 -3.66
N LEU A 105 0.98 18.48 -3.85
CA LEU A 105 1.80 17.28 -3.69
C LEU A 105 1.69 16.72 -2.26
N GLU A 106 1.93 17.52 -1.22
CA GLU A 106 1.80 17.07 0.18
C GLU A 106 0.44 16.44 0.48
N ARG A 107 -0.65 17.07 0.00
CA ARG A 107 -2.01 16.52 0.15
C ARG A 107 -2.20 15.20 -0.58
N SER A 108 -1.68 15.09 -1.81
CA SER A 108 -1.70 13.83 -2.55
C SER A 108 -0.90 12.73 -1.85
N MET A 109 0.22 13.07 -1.20
CA MET A 109 1.02 12.11 -0.43
C MET A 109 0.27 11.64 0.81
N ALA A 110 -0.40 12.54 1.53
CA ALA A 110 -1.23 12.19 2.67
C ALA A 110 -2.41 11.28 2.28
N ASP A 111 -3.03 11.52 1.12
CA ASP A 111 -4.07 10.64 0.56
C ASP A 111 -3.52 9.25 0.24
N ILE A 112 -2.31 9.16 -0.34
CA ILE A 112 -1.64 7.88 -0.59
C ILE A 112 -1.41 7.12 0.72
N VAL A 113 -0.88 7.77 1.76
CA VAL A 113 -0.68 7.13 3.09
C VAL A 113 -2.00 6.57 3.62
N HIS A 114 -3.07 7.36 3.57
CA HIS A 114 -4.38 6.92 4.03
C HIS A 114 -4.91 5.71 3.24
N ARG A 115 -4.74 5.71 1.92
CA ARG A 115 -5.18 4.61 1.05
C ARG A 115 -4.35 3.35 1.24
N VAL A 116 -3.05 3.46 1.56
CA VAL A 116 -2.21 2.31 1.94
C VAL A 116 -2.73 1.67 3.22
N ASP A 117 -3.03 2.47 4.24
CA ASP A 117 -3.56 2.00 5.52
C ASP A 117 -4.91 1.28 5.34
N GLN A 118 -5.82 1.86 4.55
CA GLN A 118 -7.11 1.24 4.21
C GLN A 118 -6.94 -0.08 3.46
N LEU A 119 -6.05 -0.10 2.45
CA LEU A 119 -5.77 -1.31 1.67
C LEU A 119 -5.25 -2.43 2.57
N ASN A 120 -4.35 -2.10 3.50
CA ASN A 120 -3.81 -3.08 4.44
C ASN A 120 -4.90 -3.62 5.38
N HIS A 121 -5.72 -2.74 5.96
CA HIS A 121 -6.86 -3.16 6.78
C HIS A 121 -7.82 -4.09 6.02
N HIS A 122 -8.25 -3.72 4.82
CA HIS A 122 -9.15 -4.56 4.02
C HIS A 122 -8.53 -5.93 3.70
N ALA A 123 -7.24 -5.97 3.34
CA ALA A 123 -6.54 -7.19 3.01
C ALA A 123 -6.40 -8.12 4.24
N VAL A 124 -6.05 -7.55 5.39
CA VAL A 124 -5.99 -8.27 6.66
C VAL A 124 -7.35 -8.82 7.06
N ASP A 125 -8.42 -8.04 6.93
CA ASP A 125 -9.80 -8.47 7.22
C ASP A 125 -10.23 -9.65 6.36
N VAL A 126 -9.88 -9.65 5.07
CA VAL A 126 -10.17 -10.77 4.16
C VAL A 126 -9.43 -12.03 4.58
N VAL A 127 -8.13 -11.93 4.84
CA VAL A 127 -7.31 -13.07 5.28
C VAL A 127 -7.87 -13.64 6.59
N TYR A 128 -8.10 -12.81 7.60
CA TYR A 128 -8.68 -13.28 8.87
C TYR A 128 -10.07 -13.90 8.67
N SER A 129 -10.95 -13.28 7.87
CA SER A 129 -12.30 -13.79 7.64
C SER A 129 -12.32 -15.16 6.94
N ALA A 130 -11.37 -15.41 6.04
CA ALA A 130 -11.23 -16.70 5.36
C ALA A 130 -10.81 -17.80 6.35
N TYR A 131 -9.80 -17.55 7.18
CA TYR A 131 -9.27 -18.54 8.13
C TYR A 131 -10.12 -18.70 9.41
N ASP A 132 -10.90 -17.69 9.80
CA ASP A 132 -11.89 -17.82 10.88
C ASP A 132 -13.05 -18.75 10.46
N THR A 133 -13.39 -18.76 9.16
CA THR A 133 -14.41 -19.67 8.59
C THR A 133 -13.95 -21.14 8.63
N ASP A 134 -12.64 -21.40 8.52
CA ASP A 134 -12.05 -22.76 8.60
C ASP A 134 -12.07 -23.32 10.04
N LEU A 135 -11.87 -22.46 11.05
CA LEU A 135 -11.91 -22.85 12.47
C LEU A 135 -13.33 -23.07 13.01
N GLY A 136 -14.34 -22.50 12.36
CA GLY A 136 -15.74 -22.55 12.77
C GLY A 136 -16.58 -23.65 12.11
N GLY A 137 -15.96 -24.77 11.69
CA GLY A 137 -16.57 -25.84 10.88
C GLY A 137 -18.03 -26.21 11.21
N PRO A 138 -18.79 -26.70 10.21
CA PRO A 138 -20.25 -26.82 10.25
C PRO A 138 -20.72 -27.70 11.42
N GLY A 139 -21.64 -27.15 12.22
CA GLY A 139 -22.58 -27.96 13.00
C GLY A 139 -23.57 -28.69 12.11
#